data_AF-A0A1R1PMP3-F1
#
_entry.id   AF-A0A1R1PMP3-F1
#
_cell.length_a   1.000
_cell.length_b   1.000
_cell.length_c   1.000
_cell.angle_alpha   90.00
_cell.angle_beta   90.00
_cell.angle_gamma   90.00
#
_symmetry.space_group_name_H-M   'P 1'
#
loop_
_entity.id
_entity.type
_entity.pdbx_description
1 polymer ?
#
loop_
_entity_poly.entity_id
_entity_poly.type
_entity_poly.pdbx_seq_one_letter_code
_entity_poly.pdbx_strand_id
1 'polypeptide(L)'
;MYTFQSRRDFSELGSILSLGLYGLVFFGAVQMFLPFSDSLEFIKSFAALLIFSGYIVYDTSNILYRYRPDQYVIASMSLYLDVLNLFMQILKVLSKNEEERNRKKSRKDRE
;
A
#
# COMPACT_ATOMS: atom_id res chain seq x y z
N MET A 1 -18.45 -1.37 33.90
CA MET A 1 -19.35 -1.67 32.77
C MET A 1 -18.50 -2.11 31.58
N TYR A 2 -18.45 -3.42 31.31
CA TYR A 2 -17.60 -4.06 30.29
C TYR A 2 -18.40 -4.51 29.06
N THR A 3 -19.44 -3.77 28.70
CA THR A 3 -20.40 -4.19 27.67
C THR A 3 -21.02 -2.99 26.97
N PHE A 4 -20.26 -2.35 26.09
CA PHE A 4 -20.82 -1.83 24.84
C PHE A 4 -19.92 -2.27 23.69
N GLN A 5 -20.12 -3.54 23.36
CA GLN A 5 -20.19 -4.01 21.98
C GLN A 5 -18.90 -3.82 21.17
N SER A 6 -18.13 -4.91 21.16
CA SER A 6 -17.19 -5.34 20.13
C SER A 6 -17.71 -5.11 18.70
N ARG A 7 -17.74 -3.85 18.27
CA ARG A 7 -17.46 -3.45 16.90
C ARG A 7 -15.94 -3.40 16.90
N ARG A 8 -15.25 -4.30 16.21
CA ARG A 8 -13.80 -4.16 16.04
C ARG A 8 -13.55 -2.70 15.70
N ASP A 9 -12.83 -1.98 16.57
CA ASP A 9 -12.51 -0.59 16.37
C ASP A 9 -11.55 -0.53 15.19
N PHE A 10 -12.12 -0.58 13.98
CA PHE A 10 -11.38 -0.31 12.75
C PHE A 10 -10.78 1.11 12.82
N SER A 11 -11.22 1.97 13.76
CA SER A 11 -10.54 3.23 14.09
C SER A 11 -9.06 3.04 14.48
N GLU A 12 -8.71 1.96 15.18
CA GLU A 12 -7.31 1.65 15.52
C GLU A 12 -6.53 1.17 14.29
N LEU A 13 -7.17 0.34 13.44
CA LEU A 13 -6.59 -0.06 12.15
C LEU A 13 -6.37 1.16 11.25
N GLY A 14 -7.37 2.04 11.11
CA GLY A 14 -7.24 3.29 10.36
C GLY A 14 -6.10 4.17 10.88
N SER A 15 -5.89 4.26 12.20
CA SER A 15 -4.78 5.02 12.79
C SER A 15 -3.41 4.39 12.49
N ILE A 16 -3.27 3.07 12.59
CA ILE A 16 -2.04 2.33 12.25
C ILE A 16 -1.72 2.45 10.76
N LEU A 17 -2.74 2.32 9.90
CA LEU A 17 -2.61 2.44 8.46
C LEU A 17 -2.22 3.87 8.06
N SER A 18 -2.83 4.88 8.69
CA SER A 18 -2.49 6.30 8.48
C SER A 18 -1.03 6.59 8.82
N LEU A 19 -0.54 6.08 9.96
CA LEU A 19 0.86 6.21 10.36
C LEU A 19 1.80 5.53 9.35
N GLY A 20 1.42 4.35 8.86
CA GLY A 20 2.16 3.64 7.81
C GLY A 20 2.22 4.41 6.48
N LEU A 21 1.12 5.05 6.09
CA LEU A 21 1.06 5.90 4.89
C LEU A 21 1.97 7.12 5.02
N TYR A 22 1.88 7.85 6.14
CA TYR A 22 2.78 8.99 6.41
C TYR A 22 4.24 8.56 6.44
N GLY A 23 4.54 7.38 7.00
CA GLY A 23 5.88 6.78 6.96
C GLY A 23 6.38 6.51 5.54
N LEU A 24 5.52 5.99 4.66
CA LEU A 24 5.83 5.76 3.24
C LEU A 24 6.09 7.05 2.47
N VAL A 25 5.26 8.06 2.70
CA VAL A 25 5.43 9.39 2.08
C VAL A 25 6.73 10.02 2.55
N PHE A 26 7.02 9.98 3.85
CA PHE A 26 8.28 10.49 4.40
C PHE A 26 9.50 9.73 3.85
N PHE A 27 9.44 8.40 3.80
CA PHE A 27 10.51 7.59 3.21
C PHE A 27 10.71 7.89 1.72
N GLY A 28 9.62 8.12 0.98
CA GLY A 28 9.69 8.55 -0.42
C GLY A 28 10.36 9.92 -0.59
N ALA A 29 10.08 10.86 0.30
CA ALA A 29 10.73 12.17 0.30
C ALA A 29 12.23 12.06 0.61
N VAL A 30 12.61 11.25 1.61
CA VAL A 30 14.04 11.02 1.94
C VAL A 30 14.78 10.34 0.78
N GLN A 31 14.15 9.37 0.11
CA GLN A 31 14.74 8.69 -1.05
C GLN A 31 15.07 9.65 -2.20
N MET A 32 14.35 10.77 -2.33
CA MET A 32 14.63 11.77 -3.36
C MET A 32 15.97 12.49 -3.13
N PHE A 33 16.40 12.64 -1.86
CA PHE A 33 17.66 13.27 -1.50
C PHE A 33 18.81 12.27 -1.34
N LEU A 34 18.51 11.02 -0.96
CA LEU A 34 19.50 9.96 -0.79
C LEU A 34 19.05 8.72 -1.60
N PRO A 35 19.67 8.44 -2.76
CA PRO A 35 19.34 7.24 -3.53
C PRO A 35 19.77 5.99 -2.76
N PHE A 36 18.79 5.19 -2.37
CA PHE A 36 19.00 3.91 -1.66
C PHE A 36 19.27 2.77 -2.66
N SER A 37 19.81 1.66 -2.14
CA SER A 37 20.08 0.47 -2.96
C SER A 37 18.82 -0.21 -3.47
N ASP A 38 18.95 -0.91 -4.61
CA ASP A 38 17.86 -1.65 -5.25
C ASP A 38 17.12 -2.59 -4.28
N SER A 39 17.83 -3.26 -3.37
CA SER A 39 17.20 -4.17 -2.41
C SER A 39 16.25 -3.46 -1.44
N LEU A 40 16.60 -2.24 -1.01
CA LEU A 40 15.74 -1.42 -0.13
C LEU A 40 14.51 -0.91 -0.87
N GLU A 41 14.64 -0.57 -2.15
CA GLU A 41 13.49 -0.18 -2.98
C GLU A 41 12.46 -1.31 -3.13
N PHE A 42 12.93 -2.55 -3.25
CA PHE A 42 12.05 -3.71 -3.35
C PHE A 42 11.25 -3.91 -2.07
N ILE A 43 11.93 -3.88 -0.92
CA ILE A 43 11.30 -4.00 0.40
C ILE A 43 10.28 -2.87 0.62
N LYS A 44 10.62 -1.62 0.25
CA LYS A 44 9.69 -0.48 0.31
C LYS A 44 8.44 -0.72 -0.52
N SER A 45 8.61 -1.20 -1.75
CA SER A 45 7.49 -1.44 -2.68
C SER A 45 6.57 -2.55 -2.14
N PHE A 46 7.14 -3.59 -1.55
CA PHE A 46 6.39 -4.67 -0.91
C PHE A 46 5.66 -4.21 0.37
N ALA A 47 6.30 -3.40 1.21
CA ALA A 47 5.68 -2.82 2.39
C ALA A 47 4.50 -1.89 2.02
N ALA A 48 4.67 -1.07 0.98
CA ALA A 48 3.61 -0.24 0.44
C ALA A 48 2.42 -1.05 -0.06
N LEU A 49 2.68 -2.15 -0.78
CA LEU A 49 1.63 -3.05 -1.26
C LEU A 49 0.76 -3.58 -0.12
N LEU A 50 1.37 -4.02 0.98
CA LEU A 50 0.65 -4.52 2.16
C LEU A 50 -0.18 -3.43 2.83
N ILE A 51 0.37 -2.21 2.95
CA ILE A 51 -0.33 -1.07 3.55
C ILE A 51 -1.55 -0.66 2.70
N PHE A 52 -1.38 -0.51 1.38
CA PHE A 52 -2.49 -0.18 0.47
C PHE A 52 -3.54 -1.29 0.42
N SER A 53 -3.14 -2.56 0.48
CA SER A 53 -4.08 -3.68 0.57
C SER A 53 -4.91 -3.63 1.84
N GLY A 54 -4.30 -3.29 2.98
CA GLY A 54 -5.03 -3.05 4.23
C GLY A 54 -6.00 -1.87 4.13
N TYR A 55 -5.58 -0.80 3.45
CA TYR A 55 -6.39 0.40 3.22
C TYR A 55 -7.66 0.09 2.44
N ILE A 56 -7.57 -0.72 1.38
CA ILE A 56 -8.76 -1.15 0.61
C ILE A 56 -9.77 -1.87 1.51
N VAL A 57 -9.31 -2.76 2.39
CA VAL A 57 -10.20 -3.49 3.32
C VAL A 57 -10.81 -2.52 4.35
N TYR A 58 -10.03 -1.57 4.85
CA TYR A 58 -10.48 -0.54 5.78
C TYR A 58 -11.51 0.40 5.14
N ASP A 59 -11.22 0.94 3.96
CA ASP A 59 -12.09 1.84 3.20
C ASP A 59 -13.38 1.13 2.79
N THR A 60 -13.31 -0.14 2.36
CA THR A 60 -14.50 -0.96 2.06
C THR A 60 -15.40 -1.11 3.29
N SER A 61 -14.83 -1.41 4.45
CA SER A 61 -15.57 -1.52 5.72
C SER A 61 -16.18 -0.16 6.11
N ASN A 62 -15.43 0.93 5.96
CA ASN A 62 -15.89 2.27 6.31
C ASN A 62 -17.05 2.71 5.40
N ILE A 63 -16.96 2.45 4.08
CA ILE A 63 -18.04 2.68 3.10
C ILE A 63 -19.30 1.90 3.46
N LEU A 64 -19.16 0.61 3.83
CA LEU A 64 -20.30 -0.26 4.10
C LEU A 64 -21.01 0.07 5.43
N TYR A 65 -20.28 0.54 6.45
CA TYR A 65 -20.82 0.68 7.82
C TYR A 65 -20.97 2.11 8.34
N ARG A 66 -20.34 3.12 7.71
CA ARG A 66 -20.24 4.48 8.28
C ARG A 66 -20.63 5.62 7.33
N TYR A 67 -20.74 5.40 6.02
CA TYR A 67 -21.04 6.50 5.10
C TYR A 67 -22.52 6.85 5.03
N ARG A 68 -22.83 8.11 5.37
CA ARG A 68 -24.12 8.76 5.11
C ARG A 68 -24.22 9.15 3.62
N PRO A 69 -25.43 9.28 3.06
CA PRO A 69 -25.62 9.42 1.63
C PRO A 69 -25.02 10.65 0.94
N ASP A 70 -24.58 11.63 1.72
CA ASP A 70 -23.95 12.87 1.30
C ASP A 70 -22.45 12.76 1.02
N GLN A 71 -21.78 11.68 1.42
CA GLN A 71 -20.31 11.57 1.36
C GLN A 71 -19.77 10.45 0.45
N TYR A 72 -20.62 9.78 -0.32
CA TYR A 72 -20.20 8.65 -1.17
C TYR A 72 -19.15 9.02 -2.21
N VAL A 73 -19.21 10.23 -2.78
CA VAL A 73 -18.28 10.68 -3.83
C VAL A 73 -16.83 10.68 -3.33
N ILE A 74 -16.60 11.24 -2.13
CA ILE A 74 -15.27 11.32 -1.53
C ILE A 74 -14.78 9.91 -1.13
N ALA A 75 -15.68 9.08 -0.60
CA ALA A 75 -15.36 7.69 -0.26
C ALA A 75 -14.89 6.89 -1.48
N SER A 76 -15.60 7.02 -2.59
CA SER A 76 -15.25 6.36 -3.85
C SER A 76 -13.94 6.88 -4.44
N MET A 77 -13.63 8.17 -4.29
CA MET A 77 -12.34 8.74 -4.71
C MET A 77 -11.17 8.17 -3.91
N SER A 78 -11.30 8.05 -2.59
CA SER A 78 -10.25 7.43 -1.75
C SER A 78 -10.01 5.97 -2.13
N LEU A 79 -11.08 5.18 -2.26
CA LEU A 79 -10.99 3.77 -2.67
C LEU A 79 -10.33 3.63 -4.05
N TYR A 80 -10.65 4.54 -4.98
CA TYR A 80 -10.04 4.56 -6.31
C TYR A 80 -8.53 4.82 -6.25
N LEU A 81 -8.09 5.80 -5.44
CA LEU A 81 -6.68 6.11 -5.24
C LEU A 81 -5.91 4.93 -4.62
N ASP A 82 -6.50 4.23 -3.65
CA ASP A 82 -5.89 3.06 -3.03
C ASP A 82 -5.71 1.91 -4.02
N VAL A 83 -6.73 1.63 -4.84
CA VAL A 83 -6.66 0.60 -5.90
C VAL A 83 -5.61 0.96 -6.95
N LEU A 84 -5.56 2.22 -7.39
CA LEU A 84 -4.53 2.69 -8.33
C LEU A 84 -3.12 2.53 -7.76
N ASN A 85 -2.90 2.93 -6.51
CA ASN A 85 -1.59 2.82 -5.87
C ASN A 85 -1.17 1.36 -5.71
N LEU A 86 -2.09 0.47 -5.33
CA LEU A 86 -1.83 -0.96 -5.27
C LEU A 86 -1.44 -1.52 -6.64
N PHE A 87 -2.15 -1.13 -7.70
CA PHE A 87 -1.84 -1.56 -9.07
C PHE A 87 -0.45 -1.12 -9.51
N MET A 88 -0.08 0.14 -9.26
CA MET A 88 1.26 0.66 -9.58
C MET A 88 2.37 -0.12 -8.85
N GLN A 89 2.16 -0.50 -7.59
CA GLN A 89 3.14 -1.28 -6.85
C GLN A 89 3.28 -2.71 -7.36
N ILE A 90 2.18 -3.34 -7.79
CA ILE A 90 2.23 -4.65 -8.45
C ILE A 90 3.06 -4.57 -9.73
N LEU A 91 2.82 -3.56 -10.57
CA LEU A 91 3.58 -3.36 -11.81
C LEU A 91 5.07 -3.17 -11.54
N LYS A 92 5.43 -2.38 -10.52
CA LYS A 92 6.83 -2.17 -10.13
C LYS A 92 7.51 -3.48 -9.70
N VAL A 93 6.82 -4.30 -8.90
CA VAL A 93 7.32 -5.62 -8.47
C VAL A 93 7.48 -6.57 -9.65
N LEU A 94 6.50 -6.62 -10.56
CA LEU A 94 6.53 -7.49 -11.73
C LEU A 94 7.68 -7.12 -12.68
N SER A 95 7.82 -5.82 -12.99
CA SER A 95 8.89 -5.30 -13.84
C SER A 95 10.28 -5.64 -13.28
N LYS A 96 10.46 -5.48 -11.96
CA LYS A 96 11.73 -5.83 -11.31
C LYS A 96 12.04 -7.33 -11.35
N ASN A 97 11.03 -8.18 -11.16
CA ASN A 97 11.20 -9.63 -11.25
C ASN A 97 11.60 -10.06 -12.67
N GLU A 98 11.02 -9.43 -13.70
CA GLU A 98 11.38 -9.68 -15.09
C GLU A 98 12.83 -9.29 -15.40
N GLU A 99 13.29 -8.13 -14.90
CA GLU A 99 14.70 -7.73 -15.00
C GLU A 99 15.65 -8.75 -14.37
N GLU A 100 15.35 -9.25 -13.16
CA GLU A 100 16.17 -10.27 -12.49
C GLU A 100 16.19 -11.58 -13.29
N ARG A 101 15.06 -11.98 -13.87
CA ARG A 101 14.95 -13.19 -14.69
C ARG A 101 15.79 -13.08 -15.97
N ASN A 102 15.77 -11.92 -16.61
CA ASN A 102 16.58 -11.63 -17.80
C ASN A 102 18.08 -11.58 -17.48
N ARG A 103 18.48 -11.00 -16.34
CA ARG A 103 19.89 -11.02 -15.89
C ARG A 103 20.40 -12.44 -15.64
N LYS A 104 19.57 -13.33 -15.06
CA LYS A 104 19.93 -14.75 -14.83
C LYS A 104 20.08 -15.52 -16.15
N LYS A 105 19.20 -15.28 -17.12
CA LYS A 105 19.28 -15.88 -18.46
C LYS A 105 20.56 -15.44 -19.19
N SER A 106 20.86 -14.15 -19.18
CA SER A 106 22.11 -13.59 -19.75
C SER A 106 23.39 -14.14 -19.11
N ARG A 107 23.37 -14.54 -17.83
CA ARG A 107 24.55 -15.14 -17.19
C ARG A 107 24.72 -16.60 -17.61
N LYS A 108 23.62 -17.35 -17.71
CA LYS A 108 23.63 -18.76 -18.11
C LYS A 108 24.03 -18.96 -19.58
N ASP A 109 23.72 -18.01 -20.46
CA ASP A 109 24.12 -18.07 -21.88
C ASP A 109 25.62 -17.76 -22.11
N ARG A 110 26.36 -17.32 -21.08
CA ARG A 110 27.80 -17.00 -21.14
C ARG A 110 28.69 -18.05 -20.48
N GLU A 111 28.10 -19.06 -19.83
CA GLU A 111 28.78 -20.22 -19.24
C GLU A 111 28.65 -21.43 -20.17
#